data_AF-A0A8T3MX72-F1
#
_entry.id   AF-A0A8T3MX72-F1
#
_cell.length_a   1.000
_cell.length_b   1.000
_cell.length_c   1.000
_cell.angle_alpha   90.00
_cell.angle_beta   90.00
_cell.angle_gamma   90.00
#
_symmetry.space_group_name_H-M   'P 1'
#
loop_
_entity.id
_entity.type
_entity.pdbx_description
1 polymer ?
#
loop_
_entity_poly.entity_id
_entity_poly.type
_entity_poly.pdbx_seq_one_letter_code
_entity_poly.pdbx_strand_id
1 'polypeptide(L)'
;MDDASNLVHRFQASLASVGLPRQRFHDLRHACATLRLEQGEDLAVVSRVLGHASLSTTADTYGHLTSAMLDRAAERTDTILGRETA
;
A
#
# COMPACT_ATOMS: atom_id res chain seq x y z
N MET A 1 -20.06 21.11 -3.34
CA MET A 1 -18.68 20.73 -3.71
C MET A 1 -17.75 21.12 -2.56
N ASP A 2 -18.11 20.74 -1.32
CA ASP A 2 -17.47 21.21 -0.07
C ASP A 2 -17.15 20.07 0.92
N ASP A 3 -17.33 18.82 0.51
CA ASP A 3 -17.25 17.66 1.42
C ASP A 3 -15.80 17.18 1.65
N ALA A 4 -14.93 17.33 0.66
CA ALA A 4 -13.55 16.84 0.73
C ALA A 4 -12.71 17.59 1.77
N SER A 5 -12.86 18.91 1.88
CA SER A 5 -12.17 19.72 2.90
C SER A 5 -12.68 19.40 4.30
N ASN A 6 -13.99 19.16 4.46
CA ASN A 6 -14.58 18.77 5.74
C ASN A 6 -14.05 17.41 6.21
N LEU A 7 -13.89 16.45 5.29
CA LEU A 7 -13.31 15.14 5.60
C LEU A 7 -11.86 15.23 6.07
N VAL A 8 -11.02 16.02 5.39
CA VAL A 8 -9.63 16.23 5.80
C VAL A 8 -9.57 16.92 7.16
N HIS A 9 -10.40 17.93 7.40
CA HIS A 9 -10.44 18.63 8.68
C HIS A 9 -10.83 17.70 9.83
N ARG A 10 -11.90 16.90 9.65
CA ARG A 10 -12.33 15.90 10.63
C ARG A 10 -11.28 14.82 10.86
N PHE A 11 -10.58 14.38 9.81
CA PHE A 11 -9.47 13.44 9.95
C PHE A 11 -8.34 14.01 10.81
N GLN A 12 -7.92 15.26 10.58
CA GLN A 12 -6.91 15.91 11.42
C GLN A 12 -7.37 16.05 12.87
N ALA A 13 -8.64 16.41 13.09
CA ALA A 13 -9.20 16.51 14.44
C ALA A 13 -9.20 15.14 15.15
N SER A 14 -9.54 14.06 14.45
CA SER A 14 -9.47 12.69 14.99
C SER A 14 -8.04 12.26 15.31
N LEU A 15 -7.06 12.60 14.47
CA LEU A 15 -5.64 12.31 14.78
C LEU A 15 -5.20 13.04 16.05
N ALA A 16 -5.57 14.32 16.18
CA ALA A 16 -5.24 15.13 17.34
C ALA A 16 -5.89 14.61 18.63
N SER A 17 -7.13 14.10 18.56
CA SER A 17 -7.85 13.60 19.75
C SER A 17 -7.23 12.34 20.36
N VAL A 18 -6.47 11.57 19.57
CA VAL A 18 -5.72 10.38 20.03
C VAL A 18 -4.21 10.63 20.15
N GLY A 19 -3.75 11.88 20.00
CA GLY A 19 -2.34 12.26 20.14
C GLY A 19 -1.43 11.79 19.00
N LEU A 20 -1.99 11.47 17.83
CA LEU A 20 -1.22 11.08 16.65
C LEU A 20 -0.70 12.30 15.87
N PRO A 21 0.46 12.18 15.21
CA PRO A 21 0.98 13.25 14.37
C PRO A 21 0.07 13.51 13.18
N ARG A 22 0.19 14.70 12.59
CA ARG A 22 -0.53 15.05 11.36
C ARG A 22 -0.10 14.13 10.22
N GLN A 23 -1.07 13.46 9.61
CA GLN A 23 -0.88 12.63 8.42
C GLN A 23 -1.81 13.11 7.31
N ARG A 24 -1.50 12.84 6.04
CA ARG A 24 -2.36 13.24 4.94
C ARG A 24 -3.45 12.20 4.77
N PHE A 25 -4.67 12.63 4.45
CA PHE A 25 -5.79 11.72 4.26
C PHE A 25 -5.53 10.69 3.15
N HIS A 26 -4.81 11.07 2.10
CA HIS A 26 -4.45 10.16 1.01
C HIS A 26 -3.42 9.09 1.41
N ASP A 27 -2.71 9.26 2.53
CA ASP A 27 -1.77 8.23 3.02
C ASP A 27 -2.53 6.94 3.40
N LEU A 28 -3.82 7.04 3.75
CA LEU A 28 -4.70 5.87 3.95
C LEU A 28 -4.89 5.06 2.65
N ARG A 29 -4.96 5.74 1.51
CA ARG A 29 -5.05 5.09 0.19
C ARG A 29 -3.74 4.36 -0.13
N HIS A 30 -2.61 4.97 0.19
CA HIS A 30 -1.30 4.34 0.06
C HIS A 30 -1.17 3.11 0.97
N ALA A 31 -1.55 3.22 2.24
CA ALA A 31 -1.54 2.10 3.18
C ALA A 31 -2.42 0.94 2.69
N CYS A 32 -3.62 1.21 2.21
CA CYS A 32 -4.51 0.19 1.64
C CYS A 32 -3.87 -0.55 0.45
N ALA A 33 -3.24 0.19 -0.46
CA ALA A 33 -2.55 -0.39 -1.61
C ALA A 33 -1.37 -1.28 -1.19
N THR A 34 -0.53 -0.77 -0.28
CA THR A 34 0.61 -1.50 0.27
C THR A 34 0.18 -2.80 0.94
N LEU A 35 -0.83 -2.75 1.83
CA LEU A 35 -1.31 -3.94 2.55
C LEU A 35 -1.85 -5.02 1.60
N ARG A 36 -2.58 -4.60 0.55
CA ARG A 36 -3.11 -5.52 -0.46
C ARG A 36 -2.00 -6.18 -1.27
N LEU A 37 -1.02 -5.39 -1.69
CA LEU A 37 0.15 -5.92 -2.39
C LEU A 37 0.90 -6.90 -1.48
N GLU A 38 1.20 -6.55 -0.22
CA GLU A 38 1.88 -7.45 0.71
C GLU A 38 1.16 -8.79 0.95
N GLN A 39 -0.18 -8.80 0.84
CA GLN A 39 -1.00 -10.01 0.89
C GLN A 39 -0.95 -10.86 -0.40
N GLY A 40 -0.22 -10.41 -1.41
CA GLY A 40 -0.06 -11.09 -2.71
C GLY A 40 -1.13 -10.72 -3.74
N GLU A 41 -1.92 -9.67 -3.52
CA GLU A 41 -2.88 -9.21 -4.53
C GLU A 41 -2.15 -8.65 -5.76
N ASP A 42 -2.66 -8.96 -6.96
CA ASP A 42 -2.06 -8.53 -8.22
C ASP A 42 -2.15 -7.00 -8.39
N LEU A 43 -1.09 -6.40 -8.95
CA LEU A 43 -0.98 -4.96 -9.14
C LEU A 43 -2.13 -4.37 -9.97
N ALA A 44 -2.62 -5.09 -10.99
CA ALA A 44 -3.75 -4.66 -11.80
C ALA A 44 -5.08 -4.70 -11.02
N VAL A 45 -5.24 -5.67 -10.12
CA VAL A 45 -6.40 -5.74 -9.22
C VAL A 45 -6.37 -4.57 -8.24
N VAL A 46 -5.23 -4.33 -7.60
CA VAL A 46 -5.04 -3.17 -6.70
C VAL A 46 -5.32 -1.87 -7.45
N SER A 47 -4.78 -1.70 -8.66
CA SER A 47 -5.03 -0.53 -9.51
C SER A 47 -6.53 -0.29 -9.77
N ARG A 48 -7.29 -1.36 -10.02
CA ARG A 48 -8.73 -1.30 -10.30
C ARG A 48 -9.54 -1.01 -9.05
N VAL A 49 -9.20 -1.59 -7.90
CA VAL A 49 -9.82 -1.30 -6.61
C VAL A 49 -9.61 0.16 -6.22
N LEU A 50 -8.41 0.68 -6.46
CA LEU A 50 -8.10 2.08 -6.24
C LEU A 50 -8.81 2.98 -7.25
N GLY A 51 -9.20 2.47 -8.42
CA GLY A 51 -9.86 3.26 -9.47
C GLY A 51 -8.87 4.16 -10.22
N HIS A 52 -7.60 3.74 -10.34
CA HIS A 52 -6.66 4.43 -11.22
C HIS A 52 -7.02 4.18 -12.69
N ALA A 53 -7.07 5.25 -13.48
CA ALA A 53 -7.36 5.18 -14.90
C ALA A 53 -6.26 4.46 -15.72
N SER A 54 -5.03 4.47 -15.20
CA SER A 54 -3.89 3.78 -15.82
C SER A 54 -3.21 2.88 -14.79
N LEU A 55 -2.82 1.68 -15.24
CA LEU A 55 -1.95 0.79 -14.46
C LEU A 55 -0.59 1.42 -14.18
N SER A 56 -0.09 2.27 -15.10
CA SER A 56 1.20 2.95 -14.92
C SER A 56 1.23 3.77 -13.64
N THR A 57 0.14 4.47 -13.28
CA THR A 57 0.05 5.24 -12.03
C THR A 57 0.29 4.37 -10.79
N THR A 58 -0.29 3.17 -10.79
CA THR A 58 -0.11 2.20 -9.69
C THR A 58 1.30 1.60 -9.72
N ALA A 59 1.83 1.28 -10.90
CA ALA A 59 3.16 0.72 -11.07
C ALA A 59 4.27 1.72 -10.68
N ASP A 60 4.16 2.98 -11.09
CA ASP A 60 5.11 4.04 -10.75
C ASP A 60 5.15 4.28 -9.22
N THR A 61 3.99 4.14 -8.57
CA THR A 61 3.86 4.37 -7.12
C THR A 61 4.31 3.16 -6.30
N TYR A 62 3.95 1.93 -6.70
CA TYR A 62 4.13 0.73 -5.86
C TYR A 62 5.02 -0.36 -6.49
N GLY A 63 5.58 -0.15 -7.67
CA GLY A 63 6.41 -1.14 -8.37
C GLY A 63 7.59 -1.61 -7.52
N HIS A 64 8.20 -0.70 -6.74
CA HIS A 64 9.28 -1.05 -5.81
C HIS A 64 8.87 -2.05 -4.70
N LEU A 65 7.60 -2.03 -4.25
CA LEU A 65 7.09 -3.04 -3.33
C LEU A 65 7.07 -4.42 -3.97
N THR A 66 6.68 -4.51 -5.25
CA THR A 66 6.61 -5.80 -5.95
C THR A 66 7.99 -6.45 -6.09
N SER A 67 9.06 -5.67 -6.28
CA SER A 67 10.44 -6.18 -6.24
C SER A 67 10.79 -6.77 -4.88
N ALA A 68 10.57 -6.02 -3.79
CA ALA A 68 10.85 -6.53 -2.44
C ALA A 68 9.99 -7.75 -2.06
N MET A 69 8.77 -7.85 -2.59
CA MET A 69 7.93 -9.04 -2.41
C MET A 69 8.44 -10.24 -3.19
N LEU A 70 9.00 -10.02 -4.39
CA LEU A 70 9.60 -11.06 -5.21
C LEU A 70 10.83 -11.65 -4.51
N ASP A 71 11.67 -10.80 -3.92
CA ASP A 71 12.82 -11.23 -3.14
C ASP A 71 12.39 -12.09 -1.94
N ARG A 72 11.40 -11.64 -1.17
CA ARG A 72 10.83 -12.44 -0.07
C ARG A 72 10.15 -13.73 -0.54
N ALA A 73 9.60 -13.76 -1.75
CA ALA A 73 9.03 -14.97 -2.33
C ALA A 73 10.14 -15.96 -2.73
N ALA A 74 11.25 -15.47 -3.28
CA ALA A 74 12.44 -16.26 -3.57
C ALA A 74 13.06 -16.84 -2.30
N GLU A 75 13.27 -16.03 -1.25
CA GLU A 75 13.76 -16.49 0.06
C GLU A 75 12.87 -17.57 0.67
N ARG A 76 11.54 -17.41 0.60
CA ARG A 76 10.59 -18.43 1.05
C ARG A 76 10.70 -19.71 0.23
N THR A 77 10.89 -19.60 -1.08
CA THR A 77 11.07 -20.74 -1.97
C THR A 77 12.38 -21.47 -1.68
N ASP A 78 13.48 -20.76 -1.45
CA ASP A 78 14.78 -21.33 -1.07
C ASP A 78 14.71 -22.08 0.28
N THR A 79 13.95 -21.53 1.23
CA THR A 79 13.67 -22.19 2.51
C THR A 79 12.91 -23.50 2.32
N ILE A 80 11.85 -23.49 1.47
CA ILE A 80 11.05 -24.69 1.17
C ILE A 80 11.89 -25.75 0.44
N LEU A 81 12.79 -25.34 -0.44
CA LEU A 81 13.65 -26.22 -1.23
C LEU A 81 14.84 -26.78 -0.43
N GLY A 82 14.99 -26.44 0.85
CA GLY A 82 16.01 -27.03 1.72
C GLY A 82 17.43 -26.58 1.44
N ARG A 83 17.62 -25.39 0.84
CA ARG A 83 18.94 -24.73 0.91
C ARG A 83 19.11 -24.18 2.32
N GLU A 84 19.38 -25.08 3.27
CA GLU A 84 19.98 -24.68 4.54
C GLU A 84 21.25 -23.92 4.18
N THR A 85 21.24 -22.62 4.44
CA THR A 85 22.43 -21.79 4.38
C THR A 85 23.42 -22.39 5.37
N ALA A 86 24.42 -23.07 4.82
CA ALA A 86 25.63 -23.49 5.53
C ALA A 86 26.38 -22.28 6.09
#